data_AF-A0A536I0V3-F1
#
_entry.id   AF-A0A536I0V3-F1
#
_cell.length_a   1.000
_cell.length_b   1.000
_cell.length_c   1.000
_cell.angle_alpha   90.00
_cell.angle_beta   90.00
_cell.angle_gamma   90.00
#
_symmetry.space_group_name_H-M   'P 1'
#
loop_
_entity.id
_entity.type
_entity.pdbx_description
1 polymer ?
#
loop_
_entity_poly.entity_id
_entity_poly.type
_entity_poly.pdbx_seq_one_letter_code
_entity_poly.pdbx_strand_id
1 'polypeptide(L)'
;MAASRPPNGQAPEPPLRVESREELVYLLGEACELEHGLLCEYLYAQFSLKRSVAEGVTQEQLARIQAWETTVIDVVKQEMLHLALATNILTAIGAAPHFERPNFPILCRWYPPDVQIALVPFGERALRHFMYLERPEGMALEDAEGFAALSKMEPLSNDDPQLTAGPEEWHTVGHLYRGIESGLAHLVGRHGEAGVFIGPPEAQATTQVFEWPQLTAVTDLASA
;
A
#
# COMPACT_ATOMS: atom_id res chain seq x y z
N MET A 1 -4.77 20.72 20.99
CA MET A 1 -5.88 19.74 21.14
C MET A 1 -5.80 18.85 19.92
N ALA A 2 -5.42 17.59 20.07
CA ALA A 2 -5.49 16.63 18.96
C ALA A 2 -6.95 16.55 18.52
N ALA A 3 -7.22 16.79 17.24
CA ALA A 3 -8.56 16.64 16.70
C ALA A 3 -8.99 15.19 16.91
N SER A 4 -10.15 14.97 17.52
CA SER A 4 -10.71 13.63 17.66
C SER A 4 -10.87 13.02 16.27
N ARG A 5 -10.28 11.83 16.06
CA ARG A 5 -10.28 11.09 14.80
C ARG A 5 -11.71 10.93 14.27
N PRO A 6 -12.01 11.34 13.02
CA PRO A 6 -13.29 11.07 12.40
C PRO A 6 -13.45 9.55 12.20
N PRO A 7 -14.64 8.97 12.46
CA PRO A 7 -14.87 7.55 12.21
C PRO A 7 -14.80 7.26 10.70
N ASN A 8 -14.30 6.06 10.35
CA ASN A 8 -14.12 5.61 8.96
C ASN A 8 -15.40 5.83 8.13
N GLY A 9 -15.27 6.46 6.96
CA GLY A 9 -16.33 6.54 5.97
C GLY A 9 -17.36 7.68 6.08
N GLN A 10 -17.03 8.78 6.75
CA GLN A 10 -17.92 9.95 6.82
C GLN A 10 -17.66 11.01 5.75
N ALA A 11 -16.44 11.12 5.24
CA ALA A 11 -16.02 12.06 4.20
C ALA A 11 -14.67 11.60 3.61
N PRO A 12 -14.29 12.05 2.40
CA PRO A 12 -12.91 11.94 1.94
C PRO A 12 -11.97 12.52 2.99
N GLU A 13 -10.87 11.83 3.23
CA GLU A 13 -9.82 12.28 4.14
C GLU A 13 -9.24 13.64 3.67
N PRO A 14 -8.75 14.50 4.57
CA PRO A 14 -8.10 15.75 4.15
C PRO A 14 -6.89 15.45 3.27
N PRO A 15 -6.48 16.35 2.36
CA PRO A 15 -5.26 16.13 1.58
C PRO A 15 -4.02 16.15 2.46
N LEU A 16 -3.17 15.12 2.29
CA LEU A 16 -1.83 15.10 2.87
C LEU A 16 -1.03 16.30 2.39
N ARG A 17 -0.37 16.98 3.31
CA ARG A 17 0.52 18.09 2.99
C ARG A 17 1.94 17.60 2.70
N VAL A 18 2.41 17.81 1.47
CA VAL A 18 3.77 17.50 1.00
C VAL A 18 4.43 18.77 0.47
N GLU A 19 5.41 19.29 1.19
CA GLU A 19 6.10 20.55 0.92
C GLU A 19 7.54 20.35 0.43
N SER A 20 8.10 19.16 0.65
CA SER A 20 9.49 18.84 0.30
C SER A 20 9.61 17.51 -0.44
N ARG A 21 10.70 17.35 -1.17
CA ARG A 21 11.05 16.07 -1.79
C ARG A 21 11.28 14.98 -0.75
N GLU A 22 11.83 15.33 0.41
CA GLU A 22 12.11 14.39 1.50
C GLU A 22 10.81 13.77 2.02
N GLU A 23 9.77 14.59 2.21
CA GLU A 23 8.41 14.12 2.56
C GLU A 23 7.80 13.25 1.47
N LEU A 24 7.95 13.62 0.18
CA LEU A 24 7.46 12.80 -0.92
C LEU A 24 8.16 11.44 -1.00
N VAL A 25 9.49 11.41 -0.83
CA VAL A 25 10.28 10.18 -0.78
C VAL A 25 9.87 9.30 0.39
N TYR A 26 9.57 9.90 1.54
CA TYR A 26 9.05 9.18 2.70
C TYR A 26 7.71 8.49 2.38
N LEU A 27 6.72 9.23 1.86
CA LEU A 27 5.41 8.66 1.52
C LEU A 27 5.51 7.57 0.44
N LEU A 28 6.36 7.76 -0.55
CA LEU A 28 6.62 6.73 -1.57
C LEU A 28 7.32 5.49 -0.98
N GLY A 29 8.18 5.67 0.02
CA GLY A 29 8.76 4.58 0.79
C GLY A 29 7.68 3.80 1.56
N GLU A 30 6.79 4.50 2.24
CA GLU A 30 5.62 3.89 2.89
C GLU A 30 4.71 3.15 1.89
N ALA A 31 4.49 3.72 0.71
CA ALA A 31 3.75 3.05 -0.35
C ALA A 31 4.45 1.75 -0.78
N CYS A 32 5.76 1.77 -1.04
CA CYS A 32 6.50 0.56 -1.39
C CYS A 32 6.42 -0.52 -0.29
N GLU A 33 6.54 -0.11 0.97
CA GLU A 33 6.39 -1.01 2.12
C GLU A 33 4.99 -1.63 2.21
N LEU A 34 3.96 -0.82 2.00
CA LEU A 34 2.56 -1.23 1.99
C LEU A 34 2.28 -2.23 0.88
N GLU A 35 2.60 -1.89 -0.37
CA GLU A 35 2.42 -2.75 -1.55
C GLU A 35 3.13 -4.09 -1.38
N HIS A 36 4.37 -4.07 -0.89
CA HIS A 36 5.12 -5.30 -0.63
C HIS A 36 4.52 -6.11 0.55
N GLY A 37 4.00 -5.43 1.58
CA GLY A 37 3.31 -6.06 2.69
C GLY A 37 2.02 -6.77 2.27
N LEU A 38 1.17 -6.08 1.50
CA LEU A 38 -0.08 -6.60 0.94
C LEU A 38 0.20 -7.79 0.02
N LEU A 39 1.19 -7.66 -0.86
CA LEU A 39 1.68 -8.76 -1.70
C LEU A 39 1.99 -10.02 -0.89
N CYS A 40 2.73 -9.89 0.23
CA CYS A 40 3.07 -11.03 1.08
C CYS A 40 1.83 -11.65 1.75
N GLU A 41 0.88 -10.83 2.17
CA GLU A 41 -0.38 -11.27 2.77
C GLU A 41 -1.24 -12.06 1.78
N TYR A 42 -1.39 -11.57 0.56
CA TYR A 42 -2.10 -12.27 -0.52
C TYR A 42 -1.40 -13.58 -0.91
N LEU A 43 -0.06 -13.58 -1.03
CA LEU A 43 0.70 -14.80 -1.27
C LEU A 43 0.52 -15.84 -0.16
N TYR A 44 0.52 -15.40 1.10
CA TYR A 44 0.30 -16.32 2.22
C TYR A 44 -1.09 -16.97 2.16
N ALA A 45 -2.14 -16.19 1.90
CA ALA A 45 -3.47 -16.73 1.72
C ALA A 45 -3.53 -17.69 0.52
N GLN A 46 -2.94 -17.31 -0.62
CA GLN A 46 -2.83 -18.16 -1.80
C GLN A 46 -2.18 -19.51 -1.48
N PHE A 47 -1.03 -19.52 -0.79
CA PHE A 47 -0.31 -20.75 -0.43
C PHE A 47 -1.05 -21.63 0.58
N SER A 48 -2.00 -21.07 1.33
CA SER A 48 -2.82 -21.85 2.28
C SER A 48 -3.96 -22.63 1.62
N LEU A 49 -4.24 -22.39 0.32
CA LEU A 49 -5.27 -23.10 -0.43
C LEU A 49 -4.90 -24.58 -0.61
N LYS A 50 -5.90 -25.46 -0.46
CA LYS A 50 -5.74 -26.90 -0.69
C LYS A 50 -5.47 -27.19 -2.16
N ARG A 51 -4.61 -28.18 -2.44
CA ARG A 51 -4.12 -28.50 -3.79
C ARG A 51 -4.68 -29.78 -4.38
N SER A 52 -5.27 -30.63 -3.56
CA SER A 52 -5.70 -31.97 -3.97
C SER A 52 -6.90 -32.48 -3.16
N VAL A 53 -7.61 -33.46 -3.72
CA VAL A 53 -8.71 -34.16 -3.03
C VAL A 53 -8.23 -34.97 -1.81
N ALA A 54 -6.93 -35.30 -1.74
CA ALA A 54 -6.33 -35.98 -0.58
C ALA A 54 -6.37 -35.12 0.70
N GLU A 55 -6.57 -33.81 0.55
CA GLU A 55 -6.71 -32.85 1.66
C GLU A 55 -8.17 -32.71 2.15
N GLY A 56 -9.03 -33.68 1.80
CA GLY A 56 -10.39 -33.78 2.30
C GLY A 56 -11.38 -32.82 1.63
N VAL A 57 -11.19 -32.54 0.33
CA VAL A 57 -12.14 -31.78 -0.49
C VAL A 57 -12.66 -32.62 -1.64
N THR A 58 -13.89 -32.35 -2.07
CA THR A 58 -14.44 -32.97 -3.28
C THR A 58 -13.77 -32.39 -4.53
N GLN A 59 -13.86 -33.10 -5.66
CA GLN A 59 -13.35 -32.60 -6.93
C GLN A 59 -13.98 -31.26 -7.33
N GLU A 60 -15.27 -31.07 -7.04
CA GLU A 60 -16.00 -29.83 -7.31
C GLU A 60 -15.51 -28.68 -6.41
N GLN A 61 -15.24 -28.95 -5.13
CA GLN A 61 -14.65 -27.97 -4.22
C GLN A 61 -13.22 -27.60 -4.65
N LEU A 62 -12.43 -28.58 -5.09
CA LEU A 62 -11.08 -28.33 -5.60
C LEU A 62 -11.10 -27.42 -6.83
N ALA A 63 -12.03 -27.63 -7.77
CA ALA A 63 -12.19 -26.75 -8.93
C ALA A 63 -12.53 -25.30 -8.52
N ARG A 64 -13.39 -25.11 -7.51
CA ARG A 64 -13.68 -23.78 -6.94
C ARG A 64 -12.45 -23.15 -6.27
N ILE A 65 -11.67 -23.94 -5.54
CA ILE A 65 -10.43 -23.49 -4.90
C ILE A 65 -9.43 -23.00 -5.96
N GLN A 66 -9.27 -23.72 -7.06
CA GLN A 66 -8.40 -23.32 -8.17
C GLN A 66 -8.85 -22.03 -8.87
N ALA A 67 -10.16 -21.81 -8.99
CA ALA A 67 -10.70 -20.55 -9.50
C ALA A 67 -10.40 -19.38 -8.56
N TRP A 68 -10.55 -19.58 -7.24
CA TRP A 68 -10.13 -18.60 -6.24
C TRP A 68 -8.63 -18.35 -6.26
N GLU A 69 -7.82 -19.39 -6.40
CA GLU A 69 -6.37 -19.27 -6.51
C GLU A 69 -5.98 -18.35 -7.68
N THR A 70 -6.62 -18.54 -8.84
CA THR A 70 -6.36 -17.71 -10.03
C THR A 70 -6.69 -16.24 -9.75
N THR A 71 -7.83 -15.99 -9.09
CA THR A 71 -8.24 -14.62 -8.71
C THR A 71 -7.24 -13.96 -7.76
N VAL A 72 -6.77 -14.68 -6.73
CA VAL A 72 -5.78 -14.15 -5.78
C VAL A 72 -4.43 -13.93 -6.45
N ILE A 73 -4.02 -14.81 -7.37
CA ILE A 73 -2.78 -14.65 -8.16
C ILE A 73 -2.84 -13.38 -9.02
N ASP A 74 -4.00 -13.04 -9.57
CA ASP A 74 -4.14 -11.82 -10.36
C ASP A 74 -4.03 -10.56 -9.48
N VAL A 75 -4.56 -10.57 -8.26
CA VAL A 75 -4.34 -9.49 -7.26
C VAL A 75 -2.87 -9.40 -6.85
N VAL A 76 -2.21 -10.54 -6.56
CA VAL A 76 -0.77 -10.60 -6.27
C VAL A 76 0.07 -9.94 -7.37
N LYS A 77 -0.28 -10.16 -8.65
CA LYS A 77 0.42 -9.51 -9.77
C LYS A 77 0.15 -8.00 -9.82
N GLN A 78 -1.04 -7.55 -9.41
CA GLN A 78 -1.34 -6.12 -9.29
C GLN A 78 -0.46 -5.46 -8.23
N GLU A 79 -0.28 -6.07 -7.06
CA GLU A 79 0.61 -5.49 -6.03
C GLU A 79 2.09 -5.48 -6.46
N MET A 80 2.53 -6.49 -7.22
CA MET A 80 3.87 -6.46 -7.82
C MET A 80 4.02 -5.30 -8.82
N LEU A 81 2.98 -5.02 -9.61
CA LEU A 81 2.94 -3.89 -10.52
C LEU A 81 2.94 -2.56 -9.76
N HIS A 82 2.14 -2.41 -8.70
CA HIS A 82 2.10 -1.21 -7.87
C HIS A 82 3.45 -0.91 -7.23
N LEU A 83 4.12 -1.91 -6.65
CA LEU A 83 5.47 -1.77 -6.11
C LEU A 83 6.47 -1.33 -7.18
N ALA A 84 6.39 -1.88 -8.39
CA ALA A 84 7.25 -1.49 -9.50
C ALA A 84 6.99 -0.04 -9.95
N LEU A 85 5.72 0.39 -10.02
CA LEU A 85 5.34 1.75 -10.36
C LEU A 85 5.77 2.76 -9.28
N ALA A 86 5.53 2.48 -8.00
CA ALA A 86 5.98 3.32 -6.89
C ALA A 86 7.52 3.45 -6.88
N THR A 87 8.22 2.35 -7.17
CA THR A 87 9.68 2.34 -7.34
C THR A 87 10.12 3.20 -8.53
N ASN A 88 9.42 3.13 -9.68
CA ASN A 88 9.70 3.99 -10.83
C ASN A 88 9.57 5.47 -10.49
N ILE A 89 8.53 5.85 -9.73
CA ILE A 89 8.35 7.23 -9.26
C ILE A 89 9.51 7.64 -8.33
N LEU A 90 9.88 6.79 -7.36
CA LEU A 90 11.03 7.04 -6.46
C LEU A 90 12.31 7.29 -7.24
N THR A 91 12.64 6.39 -8.18
CA THR A 91 13.87 6.53 -8.96
C THR A 91 13.81 7.73 -9.88
N ALA A 92 12.65 8.05 -10.47
CA ALA A 92 12.47 9.22 -11.33
C ALA A 92 12.68 10.53 -10.58
N ILE A 93 12.28 10.62 -9.31
CA ILE A 93 12.57 11.79 -8.46
C ILE A 93 13.97 11.75 -7.83
N GLY A 94 14.85 10.84 -8.27
CA GLY A 94 16.25 10.75 -7.85
C GLY A 94 16.48 10.07 -6.50
N ALA A 95 15.48 9.37 -5.95
CA ALA A 95 15.66 8.51 -4.78
C ALA A 95 16.08 7.09 -5.19
N ALA A 96 16.57 6.30 -4.24
CA ALA A 96 16.86 4.90 -4.47
C ALA A 96 15.56 4.06 -4.45
N PRO A 97 15.51 2.92 -5.16
CA PRO A 97 14.45 1.93 -4.99
C PRO A 97 14.30 1.51 -3.53
N HIS A 98 13.06 1.30 -3.07
CA HIS A 98 12.77 0.87 -1.70
C HIS A 98 12.08 -0.49 -1.70
N PHE A 99 12.79 -1.52 -1.25
CA PHE A 99 12.26 -2.90 -1.13
C PHE A 99 12.25 -3.40 0.31
N GLU A 100 12.69 -2.56 1.25
CA GLU A 100 12.64 -2.85 2.67
C GLU A 100 11.18 -2.79 3.14
N ARG A 101 10.86 -3.60 4.16
CA ARG A 101 9.57 -3.62 4.86
C ARG A 101 9.78 -4.32 6.21
N PRO A 102 8.90 -4.13 7.20
CA PRO A 102 9.02 -4.82 8.49
C PRO A 102 8.76 -6.32 8.34
N ASN A 103 9.49 -7.14 9.10
CA ASN A 103 9.25 -8.59 9.14
C ASN A 103 7.93 -8.94 9.85
N PHE A 104 7.28 -10.03 9.44
CA PHE A 104 6.08 -10.54 10.11
C PHE A 104 6.43 -11.32 11.40
N PRO A 105 5.60 -11.26 12.46
CA PRO A 105 4.46 -10.36 12.63
C PRO A 105 4.92 -8.91 12.84
N ILE A 106 4.25 -7.96 12.20
CA ILE A 106 4.61 -6.55 12.27
C ILE A 106 4.26 -6.04 13.67
N LEU A 107 5.26 -5.49 14.37
CA LEU A 107 5.06 -4.88 15.69
C LEU A 107 4.23 -3.59 15.54
N CYS A 108 3.39 -3.27 16.55
CA CYS A 108 2.52 -2.09 16.52
C CYS A 108 3.29 -0.80 16.19
N ARG A 109 2.60 0.16 15.53
CA ARG A 109 3.08 1.51 15.13
C ARG A 109 3.89 1.59 13.83
N TRP A 110 4.01 0.51 13.05
CA TRP A 110 4.69 0.61 11.76
C TRP A 110 3.84 1.32 10.69
N TYR A 111 2.54 1.03 10.65
CA TYR A 111 1.57 1.67 9.77
C TYR A 111 0.55 2.49 10.57
N PRO A 112 -0.20 3.38 9.91
CA PRO A 112 -1.32 4.06 10.54
C PRO A 112 -2.31 3.07 11.17
N PRO A 113 -3.05 3.46 12.23
CA PRO A 113 -3.88 2.50 12.97
C PRO A 113 -5.05 1.90 12.17
N ASP A 114 -5.39 2.49 11.01
CA ASP A 114 -6.39 1.94 10.07
C ASP A 114 -5.83 0.88 9.12
N VAL A 115 -4.53 0.61 9.16
CA VAL A 115 -3.82 -0.25 8.23
C VAL A 115 -3.05 -1.28 9.03
N GLN A 116 -3.54 -2.50 9.00
CA GLN A 116 -2.91 -3.63 9.67
C GLN A 116 -2.69 -4.72 8.65
N ILE A 117 -1.43 -5.06 8.39
CA ILE A 117 -1.08 -6.16 7.49
C ILE A 117 -0.83 -7.41 8.33
N ALA A 118 -1.45 -8.53 7.97
CA ALA A 118 -1.31 -9.77 8.71
C ALA A 118 -1.42 -11.02 7.84
N LEU A 119 -0.65 -12.05 8.20
CA LEU A 119 -0.69 -13.33 7.51
C LEU A 119 -1.90 -14.15 7.97
N VAL A 120 -2.95 -14.18 7.16
CA VAL A 120 -4.19 -14.92 7.42
C VAL A 120 -4.40 -15.99 6.34
N PRO A 121 -4.68 -17.26 6.69
CA PRO A 121 -4.98 -18.27 5.68
C PRO A 121 -6.28 -17.93 4.95
N PHE A 122 -6.37 -18.33 3.69
CA PHE A 122 -7.51 -18.04 2.83
C PHE A 122 -8.81 -18.55 3.44
N GLY A 123 -9.81 -17.67 3.44
CA GLY A 123 -11.13 -17.92 3.98
C GLY A 123 -11.88 -16.59 4.11
N GLU A 124 -13.10 -16.64 4.62
CA GLU A 124 -13.93 -15.43 4.76
C GLU A 124 -13.24 -14.34 5.59
N ARG A 125 -12.51 -14.72 6.65
CA ARG A 125 -11.78 -13.78 7.50
C ARG A 125 -10.71 -13.02 6.70
N ALA A 126 -9.92 -13.72 5.88
CA ALA A 126 -8.91 -13.09 5.03
C ALA A 126 -9.57 -12.17 3.99
N LEU A 127 -10.63 -12.63 3.31
CA LEU A 127 -11.33 -11.82 2.30
C LEU A 127 -11.90 -10.52 2.88
N ARG A 128 -12.51 -10.57 4.07
CA ARG A 128 -12.99 -9.37 4.76
C ARG A 128 -11.87 -8.41 5.12
N HIS A 129 -10.73 -8.94 5.56
CA HIS A 129 -9.54 -8.15 5.87
C HIS A 129 -8.97 -7.47 4.63
N PHE A 130 -8.85 -8.20 3.52
CA PHE A 130 -8.43 -7.66 2.23
C PHE A 130 -9.35 -6.52 1.77
N MET A 131 -10.67 -6.75 1.82
CA MET A 131 -11.64 -5.71 1.44
C MET A 131 -11.53 -4.45 2.31
N TYR A 132 -11.14 -4.59 3.58
CA TYR A 132 -10.94 -3.47 4.49
C TYR A 132 -9.68 -2.67 4.16
N LEU A 133 -8.58 -3.33 3.82
CA LEU A 133 -7.34 -2.68 3.40
C LEU A 133 -7.51 -1.95 2.05
N GLU A 134 -8.21 -2.59 1.11
CA GLU A 134 -8.50 -2.05 -0.23
C GLU A 134 -9.72 -1.12 -0.29
N ARG A 135 -10.29 -0.75 0.86
CA ARG A 135 -11.51 0.05 0.87
C ARG A 135 -11.24 1.42 0.24
N PRO A 136 -12.17 1.94 -0.59
CA PRO A 136 -12.07 3.31 -1.06
C PRO A 136 -12.06 4.32 0.08
N GLU A 137 -11.36 5.44 -0.14
CA GLU A 137 -11.43 6.63 0.71
C GLU A 137 -12.90 7.06 0.93
N GLY A 138 -13.24 7.41 2.17
CA GLY A 138 -14.60 7.77 2.55
C GLY A 138 -15.61 6.60 2.56
N MET A 139 -15.19 5.35 2.35
CA MET A 139 -16.06 4.18 2.52
C MET A 139 -15.96 3.58 3.92
N ALA A 140 -17.09 3.55 4.63
CA ALA A 140 -17.19 2.85 5.91
C ALA A 140 -17.21 1.34 5.66
N LEU A 141 -16.14 0.67 6.08
CA LEU A 141 -16.09 -0.80 6.11
C LEU A 141 -15.50 -1.25 7.45
N GLU A 142 -16.06 -2.33 7.98
CA GLU A 142 -15.52 -2.97 9.18
C GLU A 142 -14.52 -4.06 8.77
N ASP A 143 -13.39 -4.11 9.48
CA ASP A 143 -12.42 -5.17 9.33
C ASP A 143 -12.94 -6.51 9.89
N ALA A 144 -12.25 -7.59 9.57
CA ALA A 144 -12.56 -8.93 10.05
C ALA A 144 -12.46 -9.03 11.59
N GLU A 145 -13.22 -9.97 12.16
CA GLU A 145 -13.22 -10.22 13.60
C GLU A 145 -11.79 -10.52 14.11
N GLY A 146 -11.39 -9.82 15.18
CA GLY A 146 -10.04 -9.89 15.76
C GLY A 146 -9.11 -8.74 15.34
N PHE A 147 -9.38 -8.08 14.20
CA PHE A 147 -8.62 -6.91 13.75
C PHE A 147 -9.20 -5.60 14.28
N ALA A 148 -10.53 -5.47 14.28
CA ALA A 148 -11.24 -4.27 14.76
C ALA A 148 -10.99 -3.92 16.25
N ALA A 149 -10.48 -4.86 17.05
CA ALA A 149 -10.12 -4.61 18.45
C ALA A 149 -8.74 -3.95 18.60
N LEU A 150 -7.82 -4.21 17.66
CA LEU A 150 -6.46 -3.66 17.68
C LEU A 150 -6.46 -2.19 17.22
N SER A 151 -7.33 -1.82 16.27
CA SER A 151 -7.51 -0.43 15.79
C SER A 151 -7.99 0.54 16.89
N LYS A 152 -8.53 0.01 18.00
CA LYS A 152 -9.03 0.77 19.16
C LYS A 152 -7.98 0.95 20.26
N MET A 153 -6.79 0.35 20.13
CA MET A 153 -5.71 0.59 21.07
C MET A 153 -5.06 1.92 20.76
N GLU A 154 -5.41 2.95 21.54
CA GLU A 154 -4.64 4.20 21.52
C GLU A 154 -3.25 3.92 22.10
N PRO A 155 -2.18 4.26 21.37
CA PRO A 155 -0.83 4.10 21.90
C PRO A 155 -0.63 4.98 23.14
N LEU A 156 0.17 4.50 24.10
CA LEU A 156 0.80 5.40 25.07
C LEU A 156 1.63 6.43 24.28
N SER A 157 1.23 7.70 24.33
CA SER A 157 1.98 8.81 23.78
C SER A 157 3.24 9.00 24.63
N ASN A 158 4.40 8.62 24.10
CA ASN A 158 5.64 9.17 24.63
C ASN A 158 5.65 10.65 24.23
N ASP A 159 5.83 11.54 25.21
CA ASP A 159 6.10 12.96 25.05
C ASP A 159 7.47 13.18 24.38
N ASP A 160 7.70 12.57 23.21
CA ASP A 160 8.89 12.84 22.41
C ASP A 160 8.48 13.85 21.33
N PRO A 161 8.81 15.14 21.49
CA PRO A 161 8.50 16.12 20.48
C PRO A 161 9.34 15.79 19.25
N GLN A 162 8.74 15.16 18.25
CA GLN A 162 9.29 15.16 16.90
C GLN A 162 9.56 16.63 16.53
N LEU A 163 10.84 17.01 16.54
CA LEU A 163 11.35 18.36 16.26
C LEU A 163 11.19 18.75 14.78
N THR A 164 10.71 17.82 13.97
CA THR A 164 10.23 17.99 12.61
C THR A 164 8.75 17.64 12.61
N ALA A 165 7.90 18.42 11.95
CA ALA A 165 6.53 17.96 11.68
C ALA A 165 6.67 16.61 10.94
N GLY A 166 6.33 15.51 11.60
CA GLY A 166 6.24 14.22 10.93
C GLY A 166 5.23 14.32 9.78
N PRO A 167 5.41 13.55 8.70
CA PRO A 167 4.44 13.50 7.63
C PRO A 167 3.04 13.17 8.18
N GLU A 168 2.01 13.80 7.59
CA GLU A 168 0.64 13.62 8.03
C GLU A 168 0.20 12.15 7.93
N GLU A 169 -0.55 11.67 8.93
CA GLU A 169 -1.02 10.28 8.95
C GLU A 169 -2.07 10.04 7.85
N TRP A 170 -1.90 8.97 7.08
CA TRP A 170 -2.87 8.49 6.08
C TRP A 170 -3.74 7.35 6.63
N HIS A 171 -4.82 7.00 5.93
CA HIS A 171 -5.87 6.12 6.47
C HIS A 171 -6.30 4.98 5.53
N THR A 172 -6.11 5.17 4.23
CA THR A 172 -6.41 4.21 3.16
C THR A 172 -5.29 4.23 2.13
N VAL A 173 -5.15 3.16 1.34
CA VAL A 173 -4.22 3.12 0.19
C VAL A 173 -4.49 4.31 -0.75
N GLY A 174 -5.77 4.58 -1.04
CA GLY A 174 -6.18 5.70 -1.89
C GLY A 174 -5.78 7.07 -1.33
N HIS A 175 -5.92 7.29 -0.01
CA HIS A 175 -5.50 8.52 0.63
C HIS A 175 -3.98 8.74 0.52
N LEU A 176 -3.17 7.69 0.72
CA LEU A 176 -1.72 7.74 0.54
C LEU A 176 -1.33 8.16 -0.88
N TYR A 177 -1.88 7.49 -1.89
CA TYR A 177 -1.57 7.81 -3.30
C TYR A 177 -2.09 9.18 -3.74
N ARG A 178 -3.25 9.62 -3.25
CA ARG A 178 -3.74 10.99 -3.49
C ARG A 178 -2.81 12.05 -2.89
N GLY A 179 -2.20 11.75 -1.74
CA GLY A 179 -1.16 12.58 -1.14
C GLY A 179 0.11 12.64 -1.99
N ILE A 180 0.57 11.50 -2.50
CA ILE A 180 1.73 11.40 -3.41
C ILE A 180 1.46 12.19 -4.71
N GLU A 181 0.29 12.01 -5.34
CA GLU A 181 -0.12 12.73 -6.54
C GLU A 181 -0.13 14.25 -6.30
N SER A 182 -0.77 14.70 -5.22
CA SER A 182 -0.83 16.12 -4.84
C SER A 182 0.55 16.70 -4.56
N GLY A 183 1.42 15.93 -3.89
CA GLY A 183 2.79 16.30 -3.58
C GLY A 183 3.66 16.43 -4.83
N LEU A 184 3.56 15.49 -5.77
CA LEU A 184 4.23 15.56 -7.07
C LEU A 184 3.81 16.82 -7.83
N ALA A 185 2.50 17.06 -7.96
CA ALA A 185 1.97 18.23 -8.64
C ALA A 185 2.43 19.55 -7.97
N HIS A 186 2.43 19.60 -6.64
CA HIS A 186 2.91 20.75 -5.87
C HIS A 186 4.40 21.04 -6.13
N LEU A 187 5.26 20.01 -6.01
CA LEU A 187 6.70 20.16 -6.20
C LEU A 187 7.04 20.53 -7.65
N VAL A 188 6.32 19.99 -8.64
CA VAL A 188 6.46 20.37 -10.04
C VAL A 188 6.05 21.82 -10.25
N GLY A 189 4.94 22.27 -9.65
CA GLY A 189 4.54 23.69 -9.69
C GLY A 189 5.58 24.64 -9.10
N ARG A 190 6.33 24.19 -8.08
CA ARG A 190 7.35 24.98 -7.38
C ARG A 190 8.72 24.97 -8.07
N HIS A 191 9.14 23.81 -8.58
CA HIS A 191 10.51 23.57 -9.05
C HIS A 191 10.62 23.29 -10.55
N GLY A 192 9.50 23.09 -11.24
CA GLY A 192 9.44 22.61 -12.61
C GLY A 192 9.74 21.11 -12.73
N GLU A 193 9.30 20.48 -13.82
CA GLU A 193 9.47 19.03 -14.03
C GLU A 193 10.95 18.62 -14.03
N ALA A 194 11.82 19.34 -14.75
CA ALA A 194 13.26 19.09 -14.75
C ALA A 194 13.92 19.28 -13.37
N GLY A 195 13.27 20.01 -12.47
CA GLY A 195 13.71 20.20 -11.10
C GLY A 195 13.24 19.09 -10.16
N VAL A 196 12.22 18.30 -10.53
CA VAL A 196 11.66 17.20 -9.74
C VAL A 196 12.17 15.85 -10.26
N PHE A 197 11.99 15.58 -11.54
CA PHE A 197 12.37 14.35 -12.23
C PHE A 197 13.85 14.39 -12.64
N ILE A 198 14.73 14.13 -11.68
CA ILE A 198 16.20 14.18 -11.86
C ILE A 198 16.85 12.79 -11.89
N GLY A 199 16.04 11.75 -11.82
CA GLY A 199 16.45 10.36 -11.79
C GLY A 199 17.13 9.90 -13.08
N PRO A 200 17.97 8.85 -13.01
CA PRO A 200 18.52 8.23 -14.21
C PRO A 200 17.42 7.54 -15.02
N PRO A 201 17.26 7.83 -16.33
CA PRO A 201 16.28 7.14 -17.18
C PRO A 201 16.45 5.62 -17.23
N GLU A 202 17.68 5.13 -17.06
CA GLU A 202 18.02 3.72 -17.01
C GLU A 202 17.57 3.00 -15.72
N ALA A 203 17.14 3.75 -14.70
CA ALA A 203 16.64 3.20 -13.44
C ALA A 203 15.11 2.99 -13.43
N GLN A 204 14.50 2.93 -14.61
CA GLN A 204 13.08 2.70 -14.82
C GLN A 204 12.83 1.24 -15.21
N ALA A 205 11.94 0.56 -14.49
CA ALA A 205 11.39 -0.72 -14.91
C ALA A 205 10.35 -0.47 -16.02
N THR A 206 10.42 -1.23 -17.11
CA THR A 206 9.51 -1.06 -18.26
C THR A 206 9.04 -2.41 -18.78
N THR A 207 8.14 -2.36 -19.76
CA THR A 207 7.64 -3.53 -20.50
C THR A 207 8.72 -4.40 -21.16
N GLN A 208 9.95 -3.90 -21.31
CA GLN A 208 11.07 -4.69 -21.82
C GLN A 208 11.50 -5.81 -20.86
N VAL A 209 11.19 -5.67 -19.57
CA VAL A 209 11.53 -6.64 -18.52
C VAL A 209 10.31 -7.41 -18.04
N PHE A 210 9.14 -6.77 -17.97
CA PHE A 210 7.88 -7.37 -17.50
C PHE A 210 6.76 -7.18 -18.51
N GLU A 211 5.93 -8.18 -18.79
CA GLU A 211 4.88 -8.10 -19.82
C GLU A 211 3.64 -7.25 -19.42
N TRP A 212 3.77 -6.32 -18.45
CA TRP A 212 2.68 -5.46 -17.99
C TRP A 212 2.61 -4.16 -18.78
N PRO A 213 1.57 -3.93 -19.62
CA PRO A 213 1.46 -2.71 -20.45
C PRO A 213 1.44 -1.40 -19.64
N GLN A 214 1.00 -1.46 -18.39
CA GLN A 214 0.94 -0.34 -17.46
C GLN A 214 2.31 0.06 -16.92
N LEU A 215 3.32 -0.82 -17.00
CA LEU A 215 4.66 -0.54 -16.49
C LEU A 215 5.44 0.33 -17.48
N THR A 216 5.22 1.63 -17.39
CA THR A 216 5.88 2.66 -18.19
C THR A 216 6.98 3.37 -17.41
N ALA A 217 7.96 3.90 -18.13
CA ALA A 217 8.98 4.76 -17.54
C ALA A 217 8.33 6.08 -17.11
N VAL A 218 8.68 6.55 -15.90
CA VAL A 218 8.28 7.83 -15.35
C VAL A 218 9.37 8.84 -15.67
N THR A 219 9.04 9.89 -16.43
CA THR A 219 9.99 10.94 -16.85
C THR A 219 9.48 12.36 -16.59
N ASP A 220 8.20 12.51 -16.32
CA ASP A 220 7.50 13.78 -16.13
C ASP A 220 6.23 13.56 -15.29
N LEU A 221 5.46 14.62 -15.04
CA LEU A 221 4.27 14.53 -14.21
C LEU A 221 3.13 13.75 -14.89
N ALA A 222 3.11 13.70 -16.23
CA ALA A 222 2.04 13.02 -16.97
C ALA A 222 2.25 11.51 -17.03
N SER A 223 3.49 11.05 -16.89
CA SER A 223 3.89 9.63 -16.86
C SER A 223 4.01 9.05 -15.45
N ALA A 224 4.05 9.91 -14.43
CA ALA A 224 4.02 9.54 -13.00
C ALA A 224 2.61 9.19 -12.53
#